data_AF-A0A7W1NDB9-F1
#
_entry.id   AF-A0A7W1NDB9-F1
#
_cell.length_a   1.000
_cell.length_b   1.000
_cell.length_c   1.000
_cell.angle_alpha   90.00
_cell.angle_beta   90.00
_cell.angle_gamma   90.00
#
_symmetry.space_group_name_H-M   'P 1'
#
loop_
_entity.id
_entity.type
_entity.pdbx_description
1 polymer ?
#
loop_
_entity_poly.entity_id
_entity_poly.type
_entity_poly.pdbx_seq_one_letter_code
_entity_poly.pdbx_strand_id
1 'polypeptide(L)'
;MPTRPVAAATLSAAEIALFRRRGFLRLAGVFTADAAAAMRAVLWRRLRERNGVDRDDRSTWNRPWTGLQGCAGDPAFRAIATPRLAGAISALLGP
;
A
#
# COMPACT_ATOMS: atom_id res chain seq x y z
N MET A 1 3.72 -28.39 -12.04
CA MET A 1 4.52 -27.53 -11.15
C MET A 1 3.95 -27.64 -9.75
N PRO A 2 4.69 -28.09 -8.72
CA PRO A 2 4.17 -28.01 -7.37
C PRO A 2 4.29 -26.55 -6.89
N THR A 3 3.15 -25.97 -6.51
CA THR A 3 3.06 -24.67 -5.85
C THR A 3 3.78 -24.76 -4.50
N ARG A 4 4.91 -24.04 -4.39
CA ARG A 4 5.61 -23.87 -3.12
C ARG A 4 4.64 -23.24 -2.12
N PRO A 5 4.39 -23.83 -0.93
CA PRO A 5 3.63 -23.16 0.08
C PRO A 5 4.49 -22.00 0.58
N VAL A 6 4.25 -20.81 0.05
CA VAL A 6 4.67 -19.59 0.70
C VAL A 6 3.84 -19.57 1.97
N ALA A 7 4.46 -19.93 3.10
CA ALA A 7 3.94 -19.60 4.41
C ALA A 7 4.00 -18.06 4.56
N ALA A 8 3.20 -17.35 3.76
CA ALA A 8 2.89 -15.96 3.99
C ALA A 8 2.14 -15.95 5.31
N ALA A 9 2.52 -15.05 6.22
CA ALA A 9 1.78 -14.79 7.44
C ALA A 9 0.33 -14.47 7.04
N THR A 10 -0.50 -15.51 7.08
CA THR A 10 -1.87 -15.50 6.60
C THR A 10 -2.69 -14.84 7.68
N LEU A 11 -3.71 -14.09 7.29
CA LEU A 11 -4.65 -13.51 8.25
C LEU A 11 -5.18 -14.61 9.17
N SER A 12 -5.25 -14.32 10.47
CA SER A 12 -5.91 -15.21 11.42
C SER A 12 -7.40 -15.34 11.10
N ALA A 13 -8.01 -16.43 11.54
CA ALA A 13 -9.46 -16.63 11.39
C ALA A 13 -10.26 -15.46 12.01
N ALA A 14 -9.78 -14.89 13.12
CA ALA A 14 -10.38 -13.73 13.76
C ALA A 14 -10.28 -12.46 12.89
N GLU A 15 -9.14 -12.22 12.24
CA GLU A 15 -8.95 -11.10 11.30
C GLU A 15 -9.84 -11.24 10.05
N ILE A 16 -9.98 -12.47 9.52
CA ILE A 16 -10.90 -12.75 8.41
C ILE A 16 -12.35 -12.51 8.82
N ALA A 17 -12.77 -13.00 10.00
CA ALA A 17 -14.12 -12.76 10.52
C ALA A 17 -14.37 -11.27 10.78
N LEU A 18 -13.36 -10.53 11.24
CA LEU A 18 -13.43 -9.09 11.41
C LEU A 18 -13.60 -8.35 10.08
N PHE A 19 -12.83 -8.73 9.06
CA PHE A 19 -12.96 -8.20 7.70
C PHE A 19 -14.36 -8.46 7.14
N ARG A 20 -14.85 -9.71 7.21
CA ARG A 20 -16.20 -10.07 6.75
C ARG A 20 -17.30 -9.27 7.44
N ARG A 21 -17.14 -8.99 8.73
CA ARG A 21 -18.12 -8.23 9.52
C ARG A 21 -18.06 -6.73 9.26
N ARG A 22 -16.87 -6.15 9.08
CA ARG A 22 -16.67 -4.69 8.98
C ARG A 22 -16.50 -4.17 7.56
N GLY A 23 -16.21 -5.05 6.60
CA GLY A 23 -15.81 -4.69 5.23
C GLY A 23 -14.37 -4.17 5.13
N PHE A 24 -13.64 -4.05 6.24
CA PHE A 24 -12.25 -3.60 6.25
C PHE A 24 -11.46 -4.24 7.41
N LEU A 25 -10.13 -4.29 7.24
CA LEU A 25 -9.20 -4.78 8.25
C LEU A 25 -7.97 -3.86 8.29
N ARG A 26 -7.58 -3.44 9.51
CA ARG A 26 -6.36 -2.67 9.71
C ARG A 26 -5.20 -3.62 9.95
N LEU A 27 -4.20 -3.61 9.07
CA LEU A 27 -2.96 -4.35 9.26
C LEU A 27 -1.90 -3.42 9.87
N ALA A 28 -1.49 -3.72 11.10
CA ALA A 28 -0.44 -2.97 11.79
C ALA A 28 0.95 -3.48 11.39
N GLY A 29 1.94 -2.58 11.29
CA GLY A 29 3.36 -2.96 11.18
C GLY A 29 3.71 -3.75 9.92
N VAL A 30 2.97 -3.56 8.82
CA VAL A 30 3.21 -4.30 7.57
C VAL A 30 4.48 -3.85 6.87
N PHE A 31 4.91 -2.62 7.11
CA PHE A 31 6.18 -2.03 6.70
C PHE A 31 6.64 -1.02 7.75
N THR A 32 7.91 -0.59 7.67
CA THR A 32 8.51 0.33 8.64
C THR A 32 8.08 1.78 8.40
N ALA A 33 8.23 2.62 9.43
CA ALA A 33 7.99 4.06 9.31
C ALA A 33 8.89 4.71 8.24
N ASP A 34 10.14 4.24 8.12
CA ASP A 34 11.09 4.73 7.12
C ASP A 34 10.68 4.38 5.70
N ALA A 35 10.22 3.14 5.46
CA ALA A 35 9.68 2.73 4.16
C ALA A 35 8.45 3.59 3.78
N ALA A 36 7.58 3.88 4.76
CA ALA A 36 6.45 4.76 4.57
C ALA A 36 6.88 6.21 4.24
N ALA A 37 7.91 6.72 4.92
CA ALA A 37 8.45 8.05 4.68
C ALA A 37 9.09 8.18 3.29
N ALA A 38 9.85 7.16 2.87
CA ALA A 38 10.44 7.09 1.55
C ALA A 38 9.37 7.11 0.45
N MET A 39 8.36 6.23 0.55
CA MET A 39 7.27 6.20 -0.44
C MET A 39 6.47 7.51 -0.46
N ARG A 40 6.22 8.11 0.71
CA ARG A 40 5.55 9.41 0.81
C ARG A 40 6.31 10.50 0.04
N ALA A 41 7.64 10.51 0.10
CA ALA A 41 8.46 11.47 -0.67
C ALA A 41 8.31 11.27 -2.18
N VAL A 42 8.27 10.02 -2.65
CA VAL A 42 8.04 9.68 -4.07
C VAL A 42 6.68 10.19 -4.54
N LEU A 43 5.62 9.95 -3.76
CA LEU A 43 4.27 10.40 -4.10
C LEU A 43 4.18 11.93 -4.18
N TRP A 44 4.76 12.66 -3.21
CA TRP A 44 4.76 14.12 -3.24
C TRP A 44 5.50 14.69 -4.44
N ARG A 45 6.68 14.13 -4.76
CA ARG A 45 7.42 14.52 -5.96
C ARG A 45 6.57 14.32 -7.22
N ARG A 46 5.91 13.17 -7.35
CA ARG A 46 5.05 12.86 -8.49
C ARG A 46 3.84 13.80 -8.59
N LEU A 47 3.18 14.09 -7.47
CA LEU A 47 2.05 15.01 -7.39
C LEU A 47 2.44 16.43 -7.80
N ARG A 48 3.60 16.90 -7.34
CA ARG A 48 4.15 18.20 -7.75
C ARG A 48 4.42 18.23 -9.26
N GLU A 49 5.11 17.24 -9.79
CA GLU A 49 5.47 17.14 -11.22
C GLU A 49 4.24 17.03 -12.14
N ARG A 50 3.23 16.26 -11.75
CA ARG A 50 2.08 15.93 -12.62
C ARG A 50 0.88 16.84 -12.42
N ASN A 51 0.67 17.31 -11.20
CA ASN A 51 -0.55 17.98 -10.79
C ASN A 51 -0.29 19.36 -10.18
N GLY A 52 0.97 19.81 -10.08
CA GLY A 52 1.32 21.10 -9.48
C GLY A 52 0.92 21.19 -8.00
N VAL A 53 0.75 20.05 -7.33
CA VAL A 53 0.35 20.00 -5.93
C VAL A 53 1.59 20.17 -5.08
N ASP A 54 1.60 21.21 -4.27
CA ASP A 54 2.63 21.45 -3.27
C ASP A 54 2.21 20.81 -1.95
N ARG A 55 3.12 20.05 -1.34
CA ARG A 55 2.88 19.40 -0.06
C ARG A 55 2.59 20.41 1.05
N ASP A 56 3.27 21.55 1.01
CA ASP A 56 3.29 22.53 2.09
C ASP A 56 2.31 23.69 1.84
N ASP A 57 1.74 23.78 0.63
CA ASP A 57 0.65 24.70 0.29
C ASP A 57 -0.63 23.95 -0.10
N ARG A 58 -1.55 23.85 0.88
CA ARG A 58 -2.87 23.21 0.70
C ARG A 58 -3.78 23.93 -0.29
N SER A 59 -3.53 25.20 -0.62
CA SER A 59 -4.35 25.90 -1.63
C SER A 59 -4.21 25.30 -3.03
N THR A 60 -3.09 24.60 -3.27
CA THR A 60 -2.82 23.88 -4.52
C THR A 60 -3.61 22.55 -4.64
N TRP A 61 -4.32 22.13 -3.58
CA TRP A 61 -5.03 20.84 -3.48
C TRP A 61 -6.47 20.95 -4.00
N ASN A 62 -6.67 21.67 -5.10
CA ASN A 62 -7.99 22.13 -5.54
C ASN A 62 -8.63 21.30 -6.66
N ARG A 63 -8.02 20.16 -7.01
CA ARG A 63 -8.49 19.27 -8.08
C ARG A 63 -8.18 17.81 -7.77
N PRO A 64 -8.94 16.86 -8.35
CA PRO A 64 -8.61 15.44 -8.26
C PRO A 64 -7.19 15.15 -8.78
N TRP A 65 -6.46 14.30 -8.06
CA TRP A 65 -5.10 13.91 -8.45
C TRP A 65 -5.10 12.56 -9.17
N THR A 66 -4.37 12.48 -10.27
CA THR A 66 -4.26 11.30 -11.13
C THR A 66 -2.79 11.06 -11.48
N GLY A 67 -2.46 9.90 -12.05
CA GLY A 67 -1.10 9.66 -12.55
C GLY A 67 -0.10 9.08 -11.54
N LEU A 68 -0.58 8.62 -10.37
CA LEU A 68 0.23 7.99 -9.32
C LEU A 68 0.54 6.51 -9.58
N GLN A 69 -0.17 5.86 -10.52
CA GLN A 69 0.07 4.47 -10.89
C GLN A 69 1.53 4.21 -11.33
N GLY A 70 2.21 5.22 -11.87
CA GLY A 70 3.62 5.12 -12.25
C GLY A 70 4.58 4.95 -11.07
N CYS A 71 4.15 5.23 -9.83
CA CYS A 71 4.98 5.07 -8.64
C CYS A 71 5.19 3.61 -8.23
N ALA A 72 4.39 2.67 -8.76
CA ALA A 72 4.57 1.24 -8.49
C ALA A 72 5.91 0.69 -9.00
N GLY A 73 6.54 1.36 -9.98
CA GLY A 73 7.87 1.01 -10.49
C GLY A 73 9.03 1.57 -9.66
N ASP A 74 8.78 2.46 -8.69
CA ASP A 74 9.83 3.06 -7.86
C ASP A 74 10.37 2.03 -6.84
N PRO A 75 11.70 1.97 -6.60
CA PRO A 75 12.28 1.08 -5.58
C PRO A 75 11.64 1.22 -4.19
N ALA A 76 11.18 2.42 -3.81
CA ALA A 76 10.50 2.66 -2.53
C ALA A 76 9.17 1.89 -2.43
N PHE A 77 8.50 1.63 -3.54
CA PHE A 77 7.27 0.83 -3.55
C PHE A 77 7.52 -0.60 -3.07
N ARG A 78 8.66 -1.19 -3.44
CA ARG A 78 9.02 -2.57 -3.02
C ARG A 78 9.15 -2.70 -1.50
N ALA A 79 9.58 -1.64 -0.82
CA ALA A 79 9.72 -1.63 0.64
C ALA A 79 8.37 -1.63 1.39
N ILE A 80 7.29 -1.16 0.75
CA ILE A 80 5.93 -1.18 1.33
C ILE A 80 5.08 -2.35 0.81
N ALA A 81 5.40 -2.90 -0.36
CA ALA A 81 4.77 -4.07 -0.95
C ALA A 81 5.28 -5.38 -0.31
N THR A 82 5.16 -5.49 1.01
CA THR A 82 5.78 -6.59 1.77
C THR A 82 5.06 -7.92 1.57
N PRO A 83 5.74 -9.07 1.81
CA PRO A 83 5.10 -10.38 1.72
C PRO A 83 3.87 -10.53 2.62
N ARG A 84 3.84 -9.84 3.77
CA ARG A 84 2.68 -9.82 4.66
C ARG A 84 1.49 -9.10 4.02
N LEU A 85 1.72 -7.98 3.33
CA LEU A 85 0.66 -7.27 2.60
C LEU A 85 0.09 -8.13 1.49
N ALA A 86 0.96 -8.69 0.65
CA ALA A 86 0.56 -9.53 -0.47
C ALA A 86 -0.20 -10.78 0.02
N GLY A 87 0.31 -11.46 1.04
CA GLY A 87 -0.34 -12.62 1.63
C GLY A 87 -1.71 -12.31 2.25
N ALA A 88 -1.88 -11.13 2.87
CA ALA A 88 -3.17 -10.71 3.38
C ALA A 88 -4.19 -10.46 2.26
N ILE A 89 -3.77 -9.87 1.14
CA ILE A 89 -4.62 -9.69 -0.05
C ILE A 89 -5.03 -11.05 -0.59
N SER A 90 -4.07 -11.97 -0.80
CA SER A 90 -4.36 -13.31 -1.30
C SER A 90 -5.27 -14.12 -0.38
N ALA A 91 -5.14 -13.96 0.94
CA ALA A 91 -6.01 -14.63 1.91
C ALA A 91 -7.48 -14.16 1.83
N LEU A 92 -7.72 -12.93 1.39
CA LEU A 92 -9.07 -12.36 1.28
C LEU A 92 -9.69 -12.55 -0.10
N LEU A 93 -8.88 -12.48 -1.16
CA LEU A 93 -9.35 -12.42 -2.55
C LEU A 93 -9.04 -13.67 -3.39
N GLY A 94 -8.26 -14.60 -2.84
CA GLY A 94 -7.72 -15.74 -3.59
C GLY A 94 -6.32 -15.47 -4.15
N PRO A 95 -5.64 -16.51 -4.68
CA PRO A 95 -4.31 -16.40 -5.26
C PRO A 95 -4.25 -15.52 -6.52
#